data_AF-A0A401I7N3-F1
#
_entry.id   AF-A0A401I7N3-F1
#
_cell.length_a   1.000
_cell.length_b   1.000
_cell.length_c   1.000
_cell.angle_alpha   90.00
_cell.angle_beta   90.00
_cell.angle_gamma   90.00
#
_symmetry.space_group_name_H-M   'P 1'
#
loop_
_entity.id
_entity.type
_entity.pdbx_description
1 polymer ?
#
loop_
_entity_poly.entity_id
_entity_poly.type
_entity_poly.pdbx_seq_one_letter_code
_entity_poly.pdbx_strand_id
1 'polypeptide(L)'
;MSKKIKKSMHLLIYLGLGAVFGFMITSRVVTESVSSLRFEPTLYYTYDLAFGLAALLAVGLAIWTIVGIVRLPAQPLGDEASEEEANRQEYLLSKLMLSSLYCVIVSLTWLFTALAYASSSAAVAEDSSFIVINLISSVIATFGSTFLQIRTVQVYNRYFPARTLDLLGKNGAKEFFDKLDEAERYIVYRSAFSAYKAVNVSLIIGMFGFVLYSILVSFNPMPILALGVIWIIQQTAYYWEASKYYRHK
;
A
#
# COMPACT_ATOMS: atom_id res chain seq x y z
N MET A 1 14.11 24.51 36.84
CA MET A 1 12.77 24.49 36.20
C MET A 1 12.48 23.06 35.72
N SER A 2 11.46 22.40 36.27
CA SER A 2 11.21 20.95 36.12
C SER A 2 11.01 20.53 34.66
N LYS A 3 11.55 19.37 34.25
CA LYS A 3 11.40 18.75 32.91
C LYS A 3 9.94 18.73 32.42
N LYS A 4 8.96 18.65 33.33
CA LYS A 4 7.52 18.71 33.00
C LYS A 4 7.09 20.06 32.41
N ILE A 5 7.62 21.18 32.94
CA ILE A 5 7.25 22.53 32.51
C ILE A 5 7.80 22.82 31.10
N LYS A 6 9.03 22.38 30.79
CA LYS A 6 9.58 22.49 29.43
C LYS A 6 8.74 21.72 28.40
N LYS A 7 8.20 20.55 28.77
CA LYS A 7 7.39 19.72 27.85
C LYS A 7 6.01 20.34 27.57
N SER A 8 5.34 20.90 28.59
CA SER A 8 4.11 21.69 28.40
C SER A 8 4.32 22.94 27.56
N MET A 9 5.47 23.61 27.70
CA MET A 9 5.79 24.80 26.92
C MET A 9 5.97 24.50 25.43
N HIS A 10 6.61 23.38 25.08
CA HIS A 10 6.71 22.94 23.68
C HIS A 10 5.32 22.62 23.10
N LEU A 11 4.43 22.02 23.89
CA LEU A 11 3.07 21.71 23.44
C LEU A 11 2.25 22.98 23.14
N LEU A 12 2.40 24.03 23.95
CA LEU A 12 1.77 25.33 23.69
C LEU A 12 2.36 26.03 22.45
N ILE A 13 3.66 25.89 22.20
CA ILE A 13 4.31 26.43 20.99
C ILE A 13 3.81 25.70 19.74
N TYR A 14 3.70 24.37 19.77
CA TYR A 14 3.15 23.60 18.64
C TYR A 14 1.68 23.92 18.38
N LEU A 15 0.89 24.14 19.45
CA LEU A 15 -0.50 24.55 19.33
C LEU A 15 -0.63 25.96 18.75
N GLY A 16 0.23 26.90 19.17
CA GLY A 16 0.30 28.25 18.61
C GLY A 16 0.72 28.25 17.14
N LEU A 17 1.75 27.48 16.78
CA LEU A 17 2.17 27.31 15.38
C LEU A 17 1.07 26.69 14.53
N GLY A 18 0.37 25.67 15.03
CA GLY A 18 -0.77 25.06 14.36
C GLY A 18 -1.93 26.04 14.14
N ALA A 19 -2.21 26.90 15.12
CA ALA A 19 -3.25 27.93 15.02
C ALA A 19 -2.90 29.01 13.99
N VAL A 20 -1.64 29.48 13.96
CA VAL A 20 -1.17 30.45 12.96
C VAL A 20 -1.19 29.83 11.55
N PHE A 21 -0.75 28.58 11.42
CA PHE A 21 -0.76 27.86 10.15
C PHE A 21 -2.20 27.62 9.65
N GLY A 22 -3.11 27.23 10.53
CA GLY A 22 -4.53 27.09 10.22
C GLY A 22 -5.17 28.42 9.78
N PHE A 23 -4.88 29.51 10.50
CA PHE A 23 -5.36 30.85 10.13
C PHE A 23 -4.84 31.32 8.77
N MET A 24 -3.58 31.04 8.44
CA MET A 24 -2.98 31.37 7.14
C MET A 24 -3.69 30.63 5.98
N ILE A 25 -4.01 29.35 6.16
CA ILE A 25 -4.72 28.53 5.15
C ILE A 25 -6.17 29.03 4.96
N THR A 26 -6.85 29.44 6.03
CA THR A 26 -8.23 29.96 5.97
C THR A 26 -8.30 31.44 5.57
N SER A 27 -7.16 32.15 5.55
CA SER A 27 -7.13 33.56 5.16
C SER A 27 -7.57 33.74 3.71
N ARG A 28 -8.40 34.77 3.48
CA ARG A 28 -9.01 35.09 2.17
C ARG A 28 -7.99 35.22 1.03
N VAL A 29 -6.75 35.62 1.35
CA VAL A 29 -5.65 35.77 0.38
C VAL A 29 -5.22 34.44 -0.23
N VAL A 30 -5.17 33.36 0.57
CA VAL A 30 -4.84 32.02 0.07
C VAL A 30 -6.04 31.42 -0.68
N THR A 31 -7.25 31.62 -0.17
CA THR A 31 -8.47 31.10 -0.81
C THR A 31 -8.72 31.72 -2.19
N GLU A 32 -8.45 33.02 -2.36
CA GLU A 32 -8.56 33.71 -3.66
C GLU A 32 -7.43 33.30 -4.62
N SER A 33 -6.18 33.16 -4.15
CA SER A 33 -5.05 32.72 -4.99
C SER A 33 -5.20 31.27 -5.48
N VAL A 34 -5.79 30.39 -4.67
CA VAL A 34 -6.06 29.00 -5.05
C VAL A 34 -7.24 28.90 -6.02
N SER A 35 -8.21 29.82 -5.96
CA SER A 35 -9.32 29.86 -6.91
C SER A 35 -8.89 30.11 -8.36
N SER A 36 -7.80 30.86 -8.57
CA SER A 36 -7.19 31.09 -9.89
C SER A 36 -6.32 29.93 -10.42
N LEU A 37 -6.08 28.91 -9.61
CA LEU A 37 -5.23 27.75 -9.91
C LEU A 37 -6.04 26.45 -10.04
N ARG A 38 -7.33 26.56 -10.37
CA ARG A 38 -8.14 25.42 -10.79
C ARG A 38 -7.63 24.95 -12.16
N PHE A 39 -6.64 24.08 -12.12
CA PHE A 39 -6.23 23.32 -13.29
C PHE A 39 -7.40 22.39 -13.63
N GLU A 40 -8.18 22.75 -14.64
CA GLU A 40 -9.16 21.87 -15.27
C GLU A 40 -8.48 21.23 -16.49
N PRO A 41 -7.73 20.12 -16.33
CA PRO A 41 -7.23 19.41 -17.48
C PRO A 41 -8.44 18.92 -18.28
N THR A 42 -8.62 19.46 -19.49
CA THR A 42 -9.66 19.04 -20.42
C THR A 42 -9.30 17.66 -20.96
N LEU A 43 -9.68 16.62 -20.21
CA LEU A 43 -9.74 15.23 -20.66
C LEU A 43 -11.20 14.90 -21.00
N TYR A 44 -11.41 13.91 -21.88
CA TYR A 44 -12.74 13.57 -22.41
C TYR A 44 -13.66 13.02 -21.30
N TYR A 45 -13.10 12.32 -20.31
CA TYR A 45 -13.79 11.91 -19.08
C TYR A 45 -13.10 12.41 -17.80
N THR A 46 -13.89 12.62 -16.74
CA THR A 46 -13.50 13.33 -15.51
C THR A 46 -12.35 12.62 -14.75
N TYR A 47 -12.18 11.32 -14.95
CA TYR A 47 -11.18 10.48 -14.25
C TYR A 47 -10.26 9.69 -15.19
N ASP A 48 -10.20 10.06 -16.48
CA ASP A 48 -9.40 9.35 -17.49
C ASP A 48 -7.94 9.14 -17.08
N LEU A 49 -7.32 10.16 -16.51
CA LEU A 49 -5.92 10.11 -16.10
C LEU A 49 -5.70 9.13 -14.94
N ALA A 50 -6.64 9.07 -13.98
CA ALA A 50 -6.53 8.16 -12.84
C ALA A 50 -6.66 6.69 -13.29
N PHE A 51 -7.65 6.39 -14.13
CA PHE A 51 -7.84 5.04 -14.67
C PHE A 51 -6.73 4.65 -15.66
N GLY A 52 -6.29 5.57 -16.51
CA GLY A 52 -5.17 5.37 -17.42
C GLY A 52 -3.86 5.08 -16.68
N LEU A 53 -3.54 5.84 -15.62
CA LEU A 53 -2.37 5.57 -14.77
C LEU A 53 -2.48 4.22 -14.07
N ALA A 54 -3.64 3.88 -13.52
CA ALA A 54 -3.85 2.58 -12.87
C ALA A 54 -3.65 1.42 -13.85
N ALA A 55 -4.19 1.53 -15.07
CA ALA A 55 -4.01 0.55 -16.14
C ALA A 55 -2.54 0.42 -16.55
N LEU A 56 -1.84 1.53 -16.78
CA LEU A 56 -0.43 1.54 -17.15
C LEU A 56 0.45 0.91 -16.06
N LEU A 57 0.21 1.22 -14.79
CA LEU A 57 0.92 0.64 -13.66
C LEU A 57 0.65 -0.87 -13.56
N ALA A 58 -0.61 -1.30 -13.68
CA ALA A 58 -0.98 -2.71 -13.64
C ALA A 58 -0.30 -3.49 -14.76
N VAL A 59 -0.36 -3.00 -16.01
CA VAL A 59 0.28 -3.63 -17.17
C VAL A 59 1.80 -3.64 -17.02
N GLY A 60 2.41 -2.53 -16.61
CA GLY A 60 3.86 -2.43 -16.41
C GLY A 60 4.37 -3.42 -15.35
N LEU A 61 3.69 -3.51 -14.21
CA LEU A 61 4.04 -4.47 -13.15
C LEU A 61 3.79 -5.93 -13.58
N ALA A 62 2.74 -6.19 -14.36
CA ALA A 62 2.48 -7.51 -14.91
C ALA A 62 3.58 -7.93 -15.89
N ILE A 63 3.96 -7.06 -16.83
CA ILE A 63 5.07 -7.30 -17.77
C ILE A 63 6.37 -7.54 -17.00
N TRP A 64 6.69 -6.69 -16.02
CA TRP A 64 7.88 -6.83 -15.20
C TRP A 64 7.94 -8.19 -14.49
N THR A 65 6.81 -8.61 -13.93
CA THR A 65 6.72 -9.89 -13.22
C THR A 65 6.81 -11.08 -14.18
N ILE A 66 6.17 -11.02 -15.36
CA ILE A 66 6.29 -12.07 -16.39
C ILE A 66 7.74 -12.18 -16.87
N VAL A 67 8.37 -11.05 -17.20
CA VAL A 67 9.78 -11.01 -17.62
C VAL A 67 10.68 -11.55 -16.50
N GLY A 68 10.40 -11.20 -15.25
CA GLY A 68 11.14 -11.71 -14.09
C GLY A 68 11.02 -13.22 -13.94
N ILE A 69 9.83 -13.80 -14.10
CA ILE A 69 9.62 -15.25 -14.09
C ILE A 69 10.39 -15.93 -15.24
N VAL A 70 10.34 -15.38 -16.45
CA VAL A 70 10.99 -15.97 -17.63
C VAL A 70 12.51 -15.88 -17.55
N ARG A 71 13.06 -14.83 -16.92
CA ARG A 71 14.51 -14.65 -16.76
C ARG A 71 15.11 -15.42 -15.58
N LEU A 72 14.29 -15.97 -14.69
CA LEU A 72 14.77 -16.79 -13.59
C LEU A 72 15.30 -18.14 -14.13
N PRO A 73 16.45 -18.63 -13.61
CA PRO A 73 17.05 -19.88 -14.08
C PRO A 73 16.13 -21.08 -13.80
N ALA A 74 15.94 -21.99 -14.75
CA ALA A 74 14.92 -23.04 -14.63
C ALA A 74 15.07 -23.97 -13.39
N GLN A 75 16.28 -24.08 -12.85
CA GLN A 75 16.60 -24.93 -11.71
C GLN A 75 17.11 -24.11 -10.51
N PRO A 76 16.83 -24.57 -9.27
CA PRO A 76 17.47 -24.00 -8.09
C PRO A 76 18.97 -24.20 -8.14
N LEU A 77 19.70 -23.34 -7.42
CA LEU A 77 21.13 -23.56 -7.18
C LEU A 77 21.32 -24.91 -6.47
N GLY A 78 22.33 -25.66 -6.92
CA GLY A 78 22.72 -26.92 -6.27
C GLY A 78 23.51 -26.65 -4.99
N ASP A 79 23.75 -27.71 -4.20
CA ASP A 79 24.43 -27.63 -2.90
C ASP A 79 25.88 -27.09 -2.99
N GLU A 80 26.49 -27.12 -4.19
CA GLU A 80 27.83 -26.61 -4.46
C GLU A 80 27.88 -25.11 -4.79
N ALA A 81 26.73 -24.43 -4.86
CA ALA A 81 26.66 -23.01 -5.18
C ALA A 81 27.33 -22.14 -4.10
N SER A 82 27.96 -21.05 -4.53
CA SER A 82 28.51 -20.06 -3.60
C SER A 82 27.39 -19.39 -2.80
N GLU A 83 27.65 -19.06 -1.53
CA GLU A 83 26.74 -18.28 -0.69
C GLU A 83 26.32 -16.97 -1.37
N GLU A 84 27.21 -16.33 -2.14
CA GLU A 84 26.90 -15.10 -2.86
C GLU A 84 25.87 -15.31 -3.97
N GLU A 85 25.94 -16.44 -4.69
CA GLU A 85 24.99 -16.80 -5.73
C GLU A 85 23.62 -17.13 -5.13
N ALA A 86 23.60 -17.87 -4.02
CA ALA A 86 22.39 -18.20 -3.28
C ALA A 86 21.68 -16.93 -2.77
N ASN A 87 22.43 -16.02 -2.14
CA ASN A 87 21.91 -14.74 -1.66
C ASN A 87 21.37 -13.87 -2.81
N ARG A 88 22.05 -13.85 -3.96
CA ARG A 88 21.59 -13.13 -5.14
C ARG A 88 20.30 -13.72 -5.70
N GLN A 89 20.17 -15.05 -5.73
CA GLN A 89 18.95 -15.72 -6.18
C GLN A 89 17.77 -15.42 -5.25
N GLU A 90 17.95 -15.50 -3.94
CA GLU A 90 16.93 -15.15 -2.94
C GLU A 90 16.49 -13.68 -3.06
N TYR A 91 17.44 -12.77 -3.30
CA TYR A 91 17.16 -11.37 -3.52
C TYR A 91 16.32 -11.11 -4.78
N LEU A 92 16.65 -11.76 -5.90
CA LEU A 92 15.89 -11.63 -7.15
C LEU A 92 14.47 -12.19 -7.00
N LEU A 93 14.33 -13.32 -6.32
CA LEU A 93 13.05 -13.95 -6.05
C LEU A 93 12.18 -13.11 -5.10
N SER A 94 12.79 -12.50 -4.08
CA SER A 94 12.12 -11.56 -3.17
C SER A 94 11.61 -10.32 -3.92
N LYS A 95 12.40 -9.77 -4.86
CA LYS A 95 11.97 -8.68 -5.73
C LYS A 95 10.81 -9.08 -6.64
N LEU A 96 10.83 -10.30 -7.16
CA LEU A 96 9.76 -10.81 -8.01
C LEU A 96 8.44 -10.96 -7.23
N MET A 97 8.51 -11.52 -6.02
CA MET A 97 7.36 -11.60 -5.11
C MET A 97 6.80 -10.22 -4.77
N LEU A 98 7.67 -9.23 -4.58
CA LEU A 98 7.26 -7.86 -4.32
C LEU A 98 6.55 -7.25 -5.54
N SER A 99 7.09 -7.42 -6.74
CA SER A 99 6.48 -6.87 -7.96
C SER A 99 5.13 -7.51 -8.27
N SER A 100 5.00 -8.82 -8.07
CA SER A 100 3.73 -9.53 -8.25
C SER A 100 2.69 -9.06 -7.22
N LEU A 101 3.11 -8.84 -5.96
CA LEU A 101 2.22 -8.34 -4.90
C LEU A 101 1.75 -6.91 -5.20
N TYR A 102 2.66 -6.03 -5.65
CA TYR A 102 2.29 -4.68 -6.07
C TYR A 102 1.32 -4.69 -7.24
N CYS A 103 1.48 -5.61 -8.20
CA CYS A 103 0.54 -5.77 -9.30
C CYS A 103 -0.87 -6.09 -8.78
N VAL A 104 -1.00 -6.98 -7.78
CA VAL A 104 -2.30 -7.31 -7.16
C VAL A 104 -2.90 -6.09 -6.46
N ILE A 105 -2.09 -5.35 -5.68
CA ILE A 105 -2.56 -4.16 -4.95
C ILE A 105 -3.06 -3.09 -5.92
N VAL A 106 -2.32 -2.81 -7.01
CA VAL A 106 -2.72 -1.83 -8.02
C VAL A 106 -4.00 -2.28 -8.74
N SER A 107 -4.09 -3.54 -9.16
CA SER A 107 -5.29 -4.07 -9.84
C SER A 107 -6.53 -4.04 -8.95
N LEU A 108 -6.40 -4.40 -7.66
CA LEU A 108 -7.51 -4.29 -6.69
C LEU A 108 -7.92 -2.84 -6.46
N THR A 109 -6.95 -1.93 -6.34
CA THR A 109 -7.22 -0.50 -6.19
C THR A 109 -7.97 0.04 -7.42
N TRP A 110 -7.55 -0.37 -8.62
CA TRP A 110 -8.24 -0.04 -9.86
C TRP A 110 -9.68 -0.58 -9.87
N LEU A 111 -9.88 -1.85 -9.50
CA LEU A 111 -11.20 -2.47 -9.45
C LEU A 111 -12.15 -1.74 -8.48
N PHE A 112 -11.71 -1.49 -7.25
CA PHE A 112 -12.55 -0.80 -6.27
C PHE A 112 -12.84 0.65 -6.67
N THR A 113 -11.88 1.33 -7.31
CA THR A 113 -12.09 2.69 -7.83
C THR A 113 -13.08 2.67 -9.00
N ALA A 114 -12.99 1.70 -9.90
CA ALA A 114 -13.91 1.54 -11.03
C ALA A 114 -15.34 1.23 -10.54
N LEU A 115 -15.47 0.38 -9.52
CA LEU A 115 -16.76 0.05 -8.91
C LEU A 115 -17.39 1.25 -8.19
N ALA A 116 -16.58 1.98 -7.41
CA ALA A 116 -17.01 3.21 -6.74
C ALA A 116 -17.45 4.27 -7.76
N TYR A 117 -16.72 4.39 -8.87
CA TYR A 117 -17.05 5.31 -9.95
C TYR A 117 -18.37 4.94 -10.65
N ALA A 118 -18.54 3.68 -11.04
CA ALA A 118 -19.76 3.16 -11.65
C ALA A 118 -21.01 3.34 -10.77
N SER A 119 -20.82 3.37 -9.44
CA SER A 119 -21.89 3.55 -8.45
C SER A 119 -22.16 5.01 -8.11
N SER A 120 -21.35 5.95 -8.63
CA SER A 120 -21.44 7.37 -8.29
C SER A 120 -22.43 8.12 -9.18
N SER A 121 -22.94 9.26 -8.71
CA SER A 121 -23.78 10.14 -9.53
C SER A 121 -23.01 10.76 -10.72
N ALA A 122 -21.67 10.75 -10.69
CA ALA A 122 -20.83 11.21 -11.79
C ALA A 122 -20.91 10.28 -13.01
N ALA A 123 -21.13 8.97 -12.79
CA ALA A 123 -21.32 8.00 -13.87
C ALA A 123 -22.58 8.26 -14.72
N VAL A 124 -23.57 8.98 -14.20
CA VAL A 124 -24.83 9.28 -14.91
C VAL A 124 -24.60 10.24 -16.08
N ALA A 125 -23.55 11.05 -16.03
CA ALA A 125 -23.22 12.06 -17.03
C ALA A 125 -22.27 11.54 -18.14
N GLU A 126 -21.70 10.35 -17.98
CA GLU A 126 -20.69 9.81 -18.90
C GLU A 126 -21.23 8.63 -19.73
N ASP A 127 -20.51 8.29 -20.80
CA ASP A 127 -20.88 7.20 -21.70
C ASP A 127 -20.86 5.86 -20.95
N SER A 128 -22.01 5.19 -20.96
CA SER A 128 -22.18 3.82 -20.47
C SER A 128 -21.09 2.86 -20.96
N SER A 129 -20.58 3.03 -22.18
CA SER A 129 -19.55 2.19 -22.78
C SER A 129 -18.21 2.30 -22.04
N PHE A 130 -17.80 3.50 -21.64
CA PHE A 130 -16.55 3.73 -20.92
C PHE A 130 -16.54 3.02 -19.56
N ILE A 131 -17.64 3.17 -18.81
CA ILE A 131 -17.80 2.57 -17.49
C ILE A 131 -17.72 1.04 -17.58
N VAL A 132 -18.44 0.45 -18.54
CA VAL A 132 -18.45 -1.00 -18.74
C VAL A 132 -17.06 -1.52 -19.15
N ILE A 133 -16.38 -0.86 -20.08
CA ILE A 133 -15.03 -1.26 -20.52
C ILE A 133 -14.03 -1.17 -19.36
N ASN A 134 -14.06 -0.08 -18.59
CA ASN A 134 -13.16 0.13 -17.46
C ASN A 134 -13.38 -0.92 -16.36
N LEU A 135 -14.65 -1.23 -16.05
CA LEU A 135 -15.01 -2.25 -15.08
C LEU A 135 -14.51 -3.64 -15.52
N ILE A 136 -14.82 -4.05 -16.75
CA ILE A 136 -14.36 -5.34 -17.31
C ILE A 136 -12.83 -5.42 -17.30
N SER A 137 -12.15 -4.34 -17.71
CA SER A 137 -10.68 -4.28 -17.74
C SER A 137 -10.07 -4.44 -16.35
N SER A 138 -10.63 -3.77 -15.34
CA SER A 138 -10.16 -3.87 -13.95
C SER A 138 -10.39 -5.26 -13.34
N VAL A 139 -11.48 -5.94 -13.71
CA VAL A 139 -11.76 -7.33 -13.32
C VAL A 139 -10.71 -8.27 -13.93
N ILE A 140 -10.46 -8.16 -15.23
CA ILE A 140 -9.43 -8.95 -15.93
C ILE A 140 -8.05 -8.72 -15.30
N ALA A 141 -7.68 -7.47 -15.02
CA ALA A 141 -6.41 -7.13 -14.37
C ALA A 141 -6.28 -7.73 -12.97
N THR A 142 -7.38 -7.79 -12.21
CA THR A 142 -7.40 -8.38 -10.87
C THR A 142 -7.20 -9.89 -10.90
N PHE A 143 -7.93 -10.60 -11.77
CA PHE A 143 -7.73 -12.04 -11.94
C PHE A 143 -6.33 -12.36 -12.50
N GLY A 144 -5.87 -11.60 -13.51
CA GLY A 144 -4.55 -11.77 -14.10
C GLY A 144 -3.41 -11.56 -13.10
N SER A 145 -3.47 -10.48 -12.31
CA SER A 145 -2.47 -10.21 -11.26
C SER A 145 -2.50 -11.25 -10.14
N THR A 146 -3.68 -11.71 -9.72
CA THR A 146 -3.82 -12.76 -8.71
C THR A 146 -3.25 -14.09 -9.21
N PHE A 147 -3.54 -14.46 -10.45
CA PHE A 147 -2.95 -15.64 -11.08
C PHE A 147 -1.42 -15.52 -11.13
N LEU A 148 -0.90 -14.35 -11.51
CA LEU A 148 0.54 -14.11 -11.58
C LEU A 148 1.21 -14.17 -10.19
N GLN A 149 0.54 -13.69 -9.15
CA GLN A 149 0.97 -13.83 -7.75
C GLN A 149 1.05 -15.31 -7.34
N ILE A 150 0.04 -16.11 -7.67
CA ILE A 150 0.03 -17.55 -7.40
C ILE A 150 1.19 -18.24 -8.14
N ARG A 151 1.41 -17.90 -9.41
CA ARG A 151 2.55 -18.44 -10.19
C ARG A 151 3.88 -18.05 -9.58
N THR A 152 4.02 -16.81 -9.12
CA THR A 152 5.24 -16.32 -8.47
C THR A 152 5.53 -17.10 -7.18
N VAL A 153 4.50 -17.39 -6.37
CA VAL A 153 4.66 -18.22 -5.17
C VAL A 153 4.98 -19.69 -5.51
N GLN A 154 4.39 -20.25 -6.57
CA GLN A 154 4.76 -21.59 -7.04
C GLN A 154 6.23 -21.66 -7.48
N VAL A 155 6.72 -20.61 -8.16
CA VAL A 155 8.13 -20.48 -8.50
C VAL A 155 8.95 -20.39 -7.22
N TYR A 156 8.55 -19.57 -6.25
CA TYR A 156 9.25 -19.46 -4.97
C TYR A 156 9.37 -20.81 -4.24
N ASN A 157 8.26 -21.54 -4.13
CA ASN A 157 8.21 -22.85 -3.47
C ASN A 157 9.09 -23.90 -4.16
N ARG A 158 9.36 -23.75 -5.45
CA ARG A 158 10.29 -24.62 -6.20
C ARG A 158 11.74 -24.37 -5.80
N TYR A 159 12.13 -23.11 -5.58
CA TYR A 159 13.48 -22.77 -5.12
C TYR A 159 13.69 -23.10 -3.65
N PHE A 160 12.65 -22.95 -2.83
CA PHE A 160 12.74 -23.13 -1.39
C PHE A 160 11.70 -24.14 -0.86
N PRO A 161 11.87 -25.44 -1.16
CA PRO A 161 10.92 -26.48 -0.76
C PRO A 161 10.86 -26.71 0.77
N ALA A 162 11.90 -26.35 1.52
CA ALA A 162 11.90 -26.45 2.98
C ALA A 162 11.01 -25.39 3.66
N ARG A 163 10.85 -24.21 3.04
CA ARG A 163 10.10 -23.06 3.57
C ARG A 163 8.98 -22.62 2.62
N THR A 164 8.11 -23.57 2.27
CA THR A 164 7.00 -23.31 1.34
C THR A 164 5.99 -22.29 1.90
N LEU A 165 5.58 -21.37 1.03
CA LEU A 165 4.52 -20.40 1.23
C LEU A 165 3.20 -20.95 0.70
N ASP A 166 2.16 -20.88 1.54
CA ASP A 166 0.78 -21.12 1.13
C ASP A 166 -0.01 -19.81 1.21
N LEU A 167 -0.50 -19.34 0.06
CA LEU A 167 -1.30 -18.11 -0.03
C LEU A 167 -2.79 -18.33 0.30
N LEU A 168 -3.31 -19.53 0.06
CA LEU A 168 -4.74 -19.83 0.17
C LEU A 168 -5.07 -20.59 1.46
N GLY A 169 -4.05 -21.18 2.10
CA GLY A 169 -4.18 -21.85 3.38
C GLY A 169 -4.52 -20.88 4.51
N LYS A 170 -5.50 -21.28 5.33
CA LYS A 170 -5.95 -20.51 6.50
C LYS A 170 -4.83 -20.17 7.48
N ASN A 171 -3.83 -21.04 7.59
CA ASN A 171 -2.67 -20.87 8.46
C ASN A 171 -1.35 -20.69 7.69
N GLY A 172 -1.41 -20.41 6.38
CA GLY A 172 -0.21 -20.43 5.52
C GLY A 172 0.93 -19.51 6.00
N ALA A 173 0.60 -18.32 6.51
CA ALA A 173 1.58 -17.41 7.10
C ALA A 173 2.21 -17.95 8.39
N LYS A 174 1.44 -18.66 9.22
CA LYS A 174 1.92 -19.28 10.46
C LYS A 174 2.79 -20.49 10.15
N GLU A 175 2.33 -21.36 9.27
CA GLU A 175 3.08 -22.55 8.84
C GLU A 175 4.39 -22.18 8.13
N PHE A 176 4.39 -21.10 7.34
CA PHE A 176 5.61 -20.55 6.79
C PHE A 176 6.57 -20.10 7.89
N PHE A 177 6.08 -19.31 8.86
CA PHE A 177 6.89 -18.82 9.98
C PHE A 177 7.48 -19.95 10.83
N ASP A 178 6.72 -21.02 11.06
CA ASP A 178 7.14 -22.18 11.85
C ASP A 178 8.26 -22.99 11.15
N LYS A 179 8.41 -22.90 9.82
CA LYS A 179 9.48 -23.58 9.05
C LYS A 179 10.82 -22.82 9.05
N LEU A 180 10.81 -21.54 9.40
CA LEU A 180 12.01 -20.70 9.39
C LEU A 180 12.94 -21.04 10.56
N ASP A 181 14.24 -20.87 10.35
CA ASP A 181 15.24 -20.99 11.41
C ASP A 181 15.22 -19.78 12.38
N GLU A 182 16.03 -19.82 13.45
CA GLU A 182 16.05 -18.75 14.45
C GLU A 182 16.51 -17.39 13.89
N ALA A 183 17.47 -17.40 12.95
CA ALA A 183 18.01 -16.19 12.35
C ALA A 183 17.01 -15.55 11.37
N GLU A 184 16.37 -16.36 10.53
CA GLU A 184 15.30 -15.96 9.61
C GLU A 184 14.09 -15.42 10.36
N ARG A 185 13.66 -16.09 11.44
CA ARG A 185 12.58 -15.59 12.31
C ARG A 185 12.92 -14.22 12.89
N TYR A 186 14.16 -14.02 13.34
CA TYR A 186 14.61 -12.72 13.83
C TYR A 186 14.53 -11.63 12.75
N ILE A 187 14.93 -11.96 11.51
CA ILE A 187 14.81 -11.05 10.36
C ILE A 187 13.34 -10.70 10.10
N VAL A 188 12.43 -11.67 10.11
CA VAL A 188 10.99 -11.45 9.92
C VAL A 188 10.42 -10.56 11.03
N TYR A 189 10.74 -10.82 12.29
CA TYR A 189 10.29 -9.98 13.41
C TYR A 189 10.79 -8.54 13.30
N ARG A 190 12.07 -8.35 13.00
CA ARG A 190 12.66 -7.01 12.85
C ARG A 190 12.03 -6.27 11.67
N SER A 191 11.78 -6.98 10.57
CA SER A 191 11.12 -6.44 9.38
C SER A 191 9.66 -6.07 9.67
N ALA A 192 8.91 -6.91 10.37
CA ALA A 192 7.53 -6.65 10.78
C ALA A 192 7.42 -5.43 11.69
N PHE A 193 8.32 -5.28 12.67
CA PHE A 193 8.35 -4.10 13.53
C PHE A 193 8.74 -2.83 12.76
N SER A 194 9.68 -2.93 11.81
CA SER A 194 10.04 -1.81 10.93
C SER A 194 8.86 -1.40 10.06
N ALA A 195 8.15 -2.35 9.46
CA ALA A 195 6.94 -2.11 8.67
C ALA A 195 5.84 -1.45 9.51
N TYR A 196 5.59 -1.94 10.74
CA TYR A 196 4.64 -1.32 11.66
C TYR A 196 4.95 0.15 11.95
N LYS A 197 6.22 0.49 12.19
CA LYS A 197 6.66 1.89 12.36
C LYS A 197 6.45 2.70 11.08
N ALA A 198 6.81 2.15 9.92
CA ALA A 198 6.64 2.81 8.64
C ALA A 198 5.16 3.12 8.37
N VAL A 199 4.25 2.17 8.60
CA VAL A 199 2.81 2.37 8.42
C VAL A 199 2.29 3.47 9.34
N ASN A 200 2.71 3.54 10.61
CA ASN A 200 2.32 4.63 11.51
C ASN A 200 2.69 6.01 10.97
N VAL A 201 3.90 6.15 10.42
CA VAL A 201 4.35 7.39 9.79
C VAL A 201 3.56 7.67 8.51
N SER A 202 3.36 6.65 7.68
CA SER A 202 2.59 6.77 6.42
C SER A 202 1.13 7.18 6.64
N LEU A 203 0.48 6.70 7.70
CA LEU A 203 -0.90 7.10 8.04
C LEU A 203 -0.98 8.58 8.40
N ILE A 204 -0.03 9.08 9.20
CA ILE A 204 0.06 10.51 9.55
C ILE A 204 0.34 11.34 8.29
N ILE A 205 1.33 10.94 7.49
CA ILE A 205 1.66 11.63 6.23
C ILE A 205 0.45 11.62 5.28
N GLY A 206 -0.28 10.51 5.18
CA GLY A 206 -1.48 10.40 4.37
C GLY A 206 -2.60 11.34 4.82
N MET A 207 -2.83 11.46 6.14
CA MET A 207 -3.79 12.43 6.68
C MET A 207 -3.40 13.87 6.37
N PHE A 208 -2.13 14.24 6.56
CA PHE A 208 -1.62 15.55 6.14
C PHE A 208 -1.77 15.76 4.63
N GLY A 209 -1.51 14.71 3.84
CA GLY A 209 -1.72 14.73 2.39
C GLY A 209 -3.16 15.05 2.01
N PHE A 210 -4.16 14.47 2.68
CA PHE A 210 -5.57 14.80 2.43
C PHE A 210 -5.96 16.20 2.89
N VAL A 211 -5.37 16.71 3.97
CA VAL A 211 -5.56 18.11 4.38
C VAL A 211 -5.02 19.06 3.31
N LEU A 212 -3.82 18.80 2.78
CA LEU A 212 -3.25 19.59 1.69
C LEU A 212 -4.07 19.47 0.40
N TYR A 213 -4.54 18.26 0.08
CA TYR A 213 -5.42 18.02 -1.07
C TYR A 213 -6.73 18.82 -0.98
N SER A 214 -7.32 18.96 0.21
CA SER A 214 -8.53 19.76 0.41
C SER A 214 -8.36 21.27 0.25
N ILE A 215 -7.13 21.76 0.10
CA ILE A 215 -6.88 23.14 -0.29
C ILE A 215 -7.21 23.30 -1.78
N LEU A 216 -6.88 22.30 -2.60
CA LEU A 216 -7.04 22.33 -4.06
C LEU A 216 -8.43 21.87 -4.51
N VAL A 217 -9.05 20.96 -3.75
CA VAL A 217 -10.32 20.30 -4.08
C VAL A 217 -11.33 20.52 -2.95
N SER A 218 -12.62 20.42 -3.24
CA SER A 218 -13.67 20.49 -2.22
C SER A 218 -13.38 19.55 -1.04
N PHE A 219 -13.46 20.11 0.17
CA PHE A 219 -13.16 19.37 1.38
C PHE A 219 -14.13 18.19 1.56
N ASN A 220 -13.56 17.00 1.71
CA ASN A 220 -14.28 15.78 2.10
C ASN A 220 -13.55 15.11 3.27
N PRO A 221 -14.16 15.00 4.46
CA PRO A 221 -13.50 14.42 5.64
C PRO A 221 -13.37 12.89 5.59
N MET A 222 -14.11 12.21 4.71
CA MET A 222 -14.22 10.74 4.72
C MET A 222 -12.86 10.00 4.58
N PRO A 223 -11.93 10.40 3.69
CA PRO A 223 -10.64 9.73 3.58
C PRO A 223 -9.80 9.85 4.86
N ILE A 224 -9.84 11.00 5.54
CA ILE A 224 -9.11 11.22 6.80
C ILE A 224 -9.71 10.34 7.91
N LEU A 225 -11.03 10.27 8.00
CA LEU A 225 -11.71 9.40 8.98
C LEU A 225 -11.40 7.91 8.72
N ALA A 226 -11.38 7.48 7.46
CA ALA A 226 -11.03 6.11 7.10
C ALA A 226 -9.59 5.76 7.53
N LEU A 227 -8.61 6.64 7.27
CA LEU A 227 -7.24 6.46 7.76
C LEU A 227 -7.20 6.41 9.30
N GLY A 228 -8.01 7.20 9.99
CA GLY A 228 -8.10 7.19 11.47
C GLY A 228 -8.62 5.86 12.02
N VAL A 229 -9.66 5.30 11.41
CA VAL A 229 -10.20 3.98 11.78
C VAL A 229 -9.15 2.89 11.54
N ILE A 230 -8.49 2.89 10.37
CA ILE A 230 -7.41 1.95 10.06
C ILE A 230 -6.30 2.05 11.12
N TRP A 231 -5.94 3.27 11.52
CA TRP A 231 -4.91 3.48 12.53
C TRP A 231 -5.31 2.92 13.90
N ILE A 232 -6.54 3.17 14.35
CA ILE A 232 -7.07 2.62 15.60
C ILE A 232 -7.05 1.08 15.57
N ILE A 233 -7.50 0.47 14.46
CA ILE A 233 -7.52 -0.98 14.30
C ILE A 233 -6.09 -1.54 14.39
N GLN A 234 -5.13 -0.96 13.66
CA GLN A 234 -3.74 -1.38 13.68
C GLN A 234 -3.14 -1.31 15.09
N GLN A 235 -3.37 -0.20 15.80
CA GLN A 235 -2.88 -0.04 17.17
C GLN A 235 -3.50 -1.03 18.13
N THR A 236 -4.82 -1.19 18.05
CA THR A 236 -5.57 -2.13 18.88
C THR A 236 -5.10 -3.56 18.66
N ALA A 237 -4.95 -4.00 17.40
CA ALA A 237 -4.47 -5.33 17.07
C ALA A 237 -3.07 -5.60 17.63
N TYR A 238 -2.14 -4.64 17.50
CA TYR A 238 -0.78 -4.77 18.02
C TYR A 238 -0.76 -4.90 19.54
N TYR A 239 -1.41 -3.98 20.26
CA TYR A 239 -1.42 -4.02 21.73
C TYR A 239 -2.22 -5.19 22.29
N TRP A 240 -3.29 -5.60 21.59
CA TRP A 240 -4.06 -6.78 21.98
C TRP A 240 -3.21 -8.05 21.87
N GLU A 241 -2.49 -8.24 20.76
CA GLU A 241 -1.63 -9.41 20.60
C GLU A 241 -0.45 -9.38 21.59
N ALA A 242 0.18 -8.22 21.79
CA ALA A 242 1.22 -8.03 22.80
C ALA A 242 0.72 -8.37 24.22
N SER A 243 -0.51 -7.96 24.57
CA SER A 243 -1.09 -8.21 25.90
C SER A 243 -1.28 -9.70 26.21
N LYS A 244 -1.56 -10.54 25.19
CA LYS A 244 -1.69 -11.99 25.38
C LYS A 244 -0.40 -12.61 25.90
N TYR A 245 0.75 -12.17 25.40
CA TYR A 245 2.06 -12.67 25.84
C TYR A 245 2.41 -12.24 27.27
N TYR A 246 1.95 -11.06 27.71
CA TYR A 246 2.14 -10.61 29.09
C TYR A 246 1.17 -11.26 30.08
N ARG A 247 0.03 -11.78 29.63
CA ARG A 247 -0.98 -12.42 30.50
C ARG A 247 -0.63 -13.85 30.90
N HIS A 248 0.31 -14.48 30.20
CA HIS A 248 0.75 -15.86 30.42
C HIS A 248 2.16 -15.96 31.02
N LYS A 249 2.66 -14.86 31.62
CA LYS A 249 3.78 -14.86 32.57
C LYS A 249 3.26 -14.50 33.95
#